data_AF-A0A9Q9B348-F1
#
_entry.id   AF-A0A9Q9B348-F1
#
_cell.length_a   1.000
_cell.length_b   1.000
_cell.length_c   1.000
_cell.angle_alpha   90.00
_cell.angle_beta   90.00
_cell.angle_gamma   90.00
#
_symmetry.space_group_name_H-M   'P 1'
#
loop_
_entity.id
_entity.type
_entity.pdbx_description
1 polymer ?
#
loop_
_entity_poly.entity_id
_entity_poly.type
_entity_poly.pdbx_seq_one_letter_code
_entity_poly.pdbx_strand_id
1 'polypeptide(L)'
;MAAPPLPNTPNSAHISNAAPSPTSPQSPSASSREQQRSNILLEINIELLQEVNELQAQGKGGAISPQQVQQARSEGRPDTMASEEYIQCLRRVQANLAYLMPKAQTDPSQQAKGPLGPAHMTAPPHMPRLEEKYKTLRDLFPGWQGLDFRQAGSGPSSASPRPNSQQQNGMTAPFAATPT
;
A
#
# COMPACT_ATOMS: atom_id res chain seq x y z
N MET A 1 -21.34 -63.34 33.79
CA MET A 1 -20.05 -62.89 33.17
C MET A 1 -20.11 -63.33 31.71
N ALA A 2 -19.87 -62.54 30.66
CA ALA A 2 -19.36 -61.18 30.48
C ALA A 2 -19.87 -60.60 29.13
N ALA A 3 -19.63 -59.31 28.92
CA ALA A 3 -20.22 -58.35 27.97
C ALA A 3 -19.88 -58.53 26.47
N PRO A 4 -20.61 -57.84 25.55
CA PRO A 4 -20.24 -57.71 24.13
C PRO A 4 -19.13 -56.66 23.92
N PRO A 5 -18.22 -56.82 22.94
CA PRO A 5 -17.34 -55.74 22.50
C PRO A 5 -18.00 -54.80 21.47
N LEU A 6 -17.72 -53.50 21.63
CA LEU A 6 -18.13 -52.36 20.79
C LEU A 6 -17.24 -52.19 19.54
N PRO A 7 -17.69 -51.40 18.52
CA PRO A 7 -17.02 -51.25 17.24
C PRO A 7 -15.75 -50.39 17.27
N ASN A 8 -14.73 -50.84 16.53
CA ASN A 8 -13.48 -50.12 16.26
C ASN A 8 -13.74 -48.91 15.33
N THR A 9 -13.29 -47.73 15.74
CA THR A 9 -13.24 -46.51 14.90
C THR A 9 -12.14 -46.61 13.85
N PRO A 10 -12.34 -46.15 12.59
CA PRO A 10 -11.27 -46.13 11.60
C PRO A 10 -10.28 -44.99 11.85
N ASN A 11 -9.02 -45.41 11.99
CA ASN A 11 -7.82 -44.61 11.88
C ASN A 11 -7.72 -43.99 10.47
N SER A 12 -8.02 -42.70 10.32
CA SER A 12 -7.79 -41.98 9.07
C SER A 12 -6.37 -41.40 9.05
N ALA A 13 -5.42 -42.21 8.60
CA ALA A 13 -4.17 -41.72 8.05
C ALA A 13 -4.35 -41.53 6.54
N HIS A 14 -4.45 -40.28 6.09
CA HIS A 14 -4.08 -39.95 4.71
C HIS A 14 -3.55 -38.51 4.63
N ILE A 15 -2.24 -38.46 4.42
CA ILE A 15 -1.48 -37.33 3.94
C ILE A 15 -1.98 -37.01 2.52
N SER A 16 -2.44 -35.78 2.29
CA SER A 16 -2.60 -35.24 0.95
C SER A 16 -2.46 -33.73 0.95
N ASN A 17 -1.24 -33.31 0.63
CA ASN A 17 -0.98 -32.41 -0.48
C ASN A 17 -2.04 -31.32 -0.68
N ALA A 18 -1.92 -30.23 0.07
CA ALA A 18 -2.59 -28.99 -0.28
C ALA A 18 -2.07 -28.52 -1.65
N ALA A 19 -2.85 -28.78 -2.69
CA ALA A 19 -2.61 -28.26 -4.01
C ALA A 19 -2.55 -26.72 -3.96
N PRO A 20 -1.59 -26.07 -4.65
CA PRO A 20 -1.64 -24.64 -4.84
C PRO A 20 -2.89 -24.28 -5.62
N SER A 21 -3.69 -23.36 -5.08
CA SER A 21 -4.84 -22.76 -5.76
C SER A 21 -4.42 -22.27 -7.15
N PRO A 22 -5.18 -22.56 -8.22
CA PRO A 22 -4.85 -22.08 -9.55
C PRO A 22 -4.99 -20.56 -9.57
N THR A 23 -3.88 -19.87 -9.82
CA THR A 23 -3.90 -18.48 -10.31
C THR A 23 -4.77 -18.46 -11.55
N SER A 24 -5.97 -17.88 -11.45
CA SER A 24 -6.87 -17.73 -12.59
C SER A 24 -6.12 -16.96 -13.70
N PRO A 25 -6.18 -17.42 -14.97
CA PRO A 25 -5.55 -16.70 -16.07
C PRO A 25 -6.11 -15.29 -16.12
N GLN A 26 -5.23 -14.29 -16.08
CA GLN A 26 -5.59 -12.88 -16.19
C GLN A 26 -6.43 -12.68 -17.45
N SER A 27 -7.73 -12.43 -17.29
CA SER A 27 -8.64 -12.25 -18.41
C SER A 27 -8.21 -11.03 -19.25
N PRO A 28 -8.40 -11.02 -20.58
CA PRO A 28 -7.94 -9.94 -21.46
C PRO A 28 -8.45 -8.54 -21.05
N SER A 29 -9.61 -8.48 -20.39
CA SER A 29 -10.18 -7.28 -19.78
C SER A 29 -9.30 -6.67 -18.67
N ALA A 30 -8.63 -7.49 -17.87
CA ALA A 30 -7.75 -7.02 -16.79
C ALA A 30 -6.49 -6.35 -17.36
N SER A 31 -5.90 -6.91 -18.42
CA SER A 31 -4.75 -6.32 -19.12
C SER A 31 -5.12 -5.01 -19.81
N SER A 32 -6.29 -4.94 -20.46
CA SER A 32 -6.79 -3.70 -21.08
C SER A 32 -7.00 -2.59 -20.04
N ARG A 33 -7.60 -2.92 -18.89
CA ARG A 33 -7.76 -1.96 -17.79
C ARG A 33 -6.41 -1.48 -17.26
N GLU A 34 -5.44 -2.38 -17.12
CA GLU A 34 -4.11 -2.00 -16.67
C GLU A 34 -3.40 -1.07 -17.67
N GLN A 35 -3.61 -1.29 -18.97
CA GLN A 35 -3.13 -0.39 -20.01
C GLN A 35 -3.79 0.98 -19.96
N GLN A 36 -5.09 1.06 -19.67
CA GLN A 36 -5.77 2.35 -19.46
C GLN A 36 -5.23 3.08 -18.23
N ARG A 37 -4.97 2.36 -17.14
CA ARG A 37 -4.35 2.92 -15.91
C ARG A 37 -2.96 3.47 -16.17
N SER A 38 -2.12 2.73 -16.90
CA SER A 38 -0.78 3.20 -17.22
C SER A 38 -0.83 4.42 -18.15
N ASN A 39 -1.72 4.41 -19.15
CA ASN A 39 -1.87 5.51 -20.08
C ASN A 39 -2.29 6.82 -19.37
N ILE A 40 -3.36 6.79 -18.56
CA ILE A 40 -3.81 8.02 -17.87
C ILE A 40 -2.75 8.57 -16.91
N LEU A 41 -1.96 7.70 -16.27
CA LEU A 41 -0.87 8.13 -15.38
C LEU A 41 0.27 8.80 -16.16
N LEU A 42 0.58 8.32 -17.35
CA LEU A 42 1.57 8.95 -18.23
C LEU A 42 1.07 10.30 -18.74
N GLU A 43 -0.20 10.41 -19.13
CA GLU A 43 -0.80 11.68 -19.54
C GLU A 43 -0.81 12.72 -18.42
N ILE A 44 -1.09 12.31 -17.18
CA ILE A 44 -0.99 13.17 -16.00
C ILE A 44 0.47 13.57 -15.76
N ASN A 45 1.42 12.63 -15.85
CA ASN A 45 2.84 12.93 -15.67
C ASN A 45 3.37 13.95 -16.68
N ILE A 46 2.92 13.90 -17.93
CA ILE A 46 3.31 14.87 -18.97
C ILE A 46 2.93 16.30 -18.56
N GLU A 47 1.72 16.50 -18.04
CA GLU A 47 1.28 17.83 -17.59
C GLU A 47 1.94 18.27 -16.29
N LEU A 48 2.14 17.35 -15.33
CA LEU A 48 2.84 17.65 -14.09
C LEU A 48 4.30 18.02 -14.34
N LEU A 49 4.98 17.35 -15.28
CA LEU A 49 6.37 17.65 -15.61
C LEU A 49 6.53 18.98 -16.35
N GLN A 50 5.56 19.36 -17.18
CA GLN A 50 5.50 20.70 -17.77
C GLN A 50 5.41 21.76 -16.65
N GLU A 51 4.48 21.59 -15.71
CA GLU A 51 4.33 22.52 -14.58
C GLU A 51 5.61 22.57 -13.70
N VAL A 52 6.23 21.43 -13.41
CA VAL A 52 7.50 21.37 -12.68
C VAL A 52 8.59 22.17 -13.40
N ASN A 53 8.64 22.10 -14.73
CA ASN A 53 9.59 22.87 -15.53
C ASN A 53 9.31 24.38 -15.44
N GLU A 54 8.04 24.78 -15.57
CA GLU A 54 7.61 26.18 -15.44
C GLU A 54 7.93 26.75 -14.04
N LEU A 55 7.59 26.02 -12.98
CA LEU A 55 7.89 26.40 -11.61
C LEU A 55 9.40 26.47 -11.35
N GLN A 56 10.18 25.55 -11.92
CA GLN A 56 11.63 25.62 -11.81
C GLN A 56 12.20 26.85 -12.53
N ALA A 57 11.69 27.19 -13.72
CA ALA A 57 12.08 28.39 -14.46
C ALA A 57 11.73 29.69 -13.70
N GLN A 58 10.65 29.67 -12.91
CA GLN A 58 10.28 30.76 -11.99
C GLN A 58 11.14 30.83 -10.72
N GLY A 59 12.13 29.94 -10.56
CA GLY A 59 12.96 29.87 -9.35
C GLY A 59 12.25 29.25 -8.14
N LYS A 60 11.10 28.60 -8.35
CA LYS A 60 10.32 27.93 -7.29
C LYS A 60 10.73 26.47 -7.05
N GLY A 61 11.73 25.99 -7.78
CA GLY A 61 12.34 24.67 -7.59
C GLY A 61 13.32 24.62 -6.42
N GLY A 62 13.79 23.43 -6.07
CA GLY A 62 14.71 23.25 -4.94
C GLY A 62 14.53 21.90 -4.25
N ALA A 63 14.99 21.83 -3.00
CA ALA A 63 14.84 20.63 -2.18
C ALA A 63 13.37 20.44 -1.75
N ILE A 64 12.86 19.21 -1.85
CA ILE A 64 11.47 18.88 -1.52
C ILE A 64 11.28 18.34 -0.10
N SER A 65 12.37 18.24 0.67
CA SER A 65 12.37 17.78 2.05
C SER A 65 13.47 18.46 2.86
N PRO A 66 13.30 18.65 4.19
CA PRO A 66 14.34 19.22 5.05
C PRO A 66 15.64 18.43 5.04
N GLN A 67 15.57 17.10 4.85
CA GLN A 67 16.77 16.28 4.71
C GLN A 67 17.55 16.61 3.43
N GLN A 68 16.86 16.85 2.32
CA GLN A 68 17.51 17.26 1.08
C GLN A 68 18.06 18.68 1.13
N VAL A 69 17.43 19.58 1.87
CA VAL A 69 17.95 20.94 2.17
C VAL A 69 19.31 20.78 2.88
N GLN A 70 19.34 20.05 4.01
CA GLN A 70 20.57 19.82 4.77
C GLN A 70 21.67 19.11 3.97
N GLN A 71 21.29 18.18 3.09
CA GLN A 71 22.22 17.51 2.19
C GLN A 71 22.77 18.48 1.13
N ALA A 72 21.91 19.28 0.49
CA ALA A 72 22.33 20.29 -0.48
C ALA A 72 23.29 21.31 0.15
N ARG A 73 23.03 21.74 1.39
CA ARG A 73 23.94 22.60 2.16
C ARG A 73 25.30 21.97 2.38
N SER A 74 25.34 20.67 2.67
CA SER A 74 26.59 19.92 2.88
C SER A 74 27.36 19.71 1.58
N GLU A 75 26.67 19.65 0.45
CA GLU A 75 27.23 19.52 -0.90
C GLU A 75 27.53 20.87 -1.59
N GLY A 76 27.35 22.00 -0.90
CA GLY A 76 27.56 23.34 -1.48
C GLY A 76 26.56 23.71 -2.59
N ARG A 77 25.42 23.02 -2.65
CA ARG A 77 24.31 23.26 -3.59
C ARG A 77 23.30 24.25 -2.98
N PRO A 78 22.42 24.87 -3.80
CA PRO A 78 21.39 25.76 -3.27
C PRO A 78 20.51 25.07 -2.21
N ASP A 79 20.61 25.56 -0.97
CA ASP A 79 19.90 25.13 0.25
C ASP A 79 18.44 25.64 0.30
N THR A 80 17.82 25.85 -0.86
CA THR A 80 16.50 26.46 -0.97
C THR A 80 15.42 25.40 -0.97
N MET A 81 14.50 25.50 0.00
CA MET A 81 13.27 24.73 0.00
C MET A 81 12.44 25.12 -1.23
N ALA A 82 11.93 24.13 -1.95
CA ALA A 82 11.05 24.38 -3.09
C ALA A 82 9.69 24.92 -2.63
N SER A 83 8.98 25.58 -3.55
CA SER A 83 7.59 26.01 -3.32
C SER A 83 6.64 24.84 -3.10
N GLU A 84 5.53 25.08 -2.41
CA GLU A 84 4.50 24.06 -2.19
C GLU A 84 3.95 23.51 -3.52
N GLU A 85 3.73 24.36 -4.51
CA GLU A 85 3.25 23.99 -5.85
C GLU A 85 4.21 22.98 -6.52
N TYR A 86 5.50 23.29 -6.51
CA TYR A 86 6.55 22.45 -7.10
C TYR A 86 6.64 21.09 -6.39
N ILE A 87 6.65 21.11 -5.05
CA ILE A 87 6.71 19.90 -4.23
C ILE A 87 5.48 19.02 -4.52
N GLN A 88 4.30 19.63 -4.64
CA GLN A 88 3.05 18.92 -4.90
C GLN A 88 3.01 18.24 -6.26
N CYS A 89 3.55 18.87 -7.30
CA CYS A 89 3.66 18.25 -8.62
C CYS A 89 4.70 17.11 -8.62
N LEU A 90 5.89 17.35 -8.05
CA LEU A 90 6.93 16.30 -7.97
C LEU A 90 6.49 15.09 -7.16
N ARG A 91 5.81 15.27 -6.01
CA ARG A 91 5.31 14.14 -5.20
C ARG A 91 4.33 13.26 -5.98
N ARG A 92 3.45 13.86 -6.79
CA ARG A 92 2.52 13.13 -7.65
C ARG A 92 3.25 12.37 -8.76
N VAL A 93 4.23 13.01 -9.42
CA VAL A 93 5.08 12.31 -10.42
C VAL A 93 5.78 11.12 -9.79
N GLN A 94 6.41 11.30 -8.62
CA GLN A 94 7.10 10.23 -7.90
C GLN A 94 6.13 9.09 -7.52
N ALA A 95 4.95 9.42 -7.02
CA ALA A 95 3.93 8.43 -6.66
C ALA A 95 3.42 7.63 -7.87
N ASN A 96 3.23 8.30 -9.01
CA ASN A 96 2.80 7.66 -10.26
C ASN A 96 3.90 6.71 -10.78
N LEU A 97 5.15 7.17 -10.79
CA LEU A 97 6.29 6.35 -11.22
C LEU A 97 6.51 5.15 -10.28
N ALA A 98 6.33 5.33 -8.97
CA ALA A 98 6.43 4.22 -8.01
C ALA A 98 5.41 3.10 -8.28
N TYR A 99 4.22 3.44 -8.79
CA TYR A 99 3.24 2.46 -9.24
C TYR A 99 3.58 1.83 -10.61
N LEU A 100 4.10 2.62 -11.55
CA LEU A 100 4.40 2.17 -12.91
C LEU A 100 5.67 1.32 -13.00
N MET A 101 6.73 1.65 -12.24
CA MET A 101 8.04 1.01 -12.35
C MET A 101 7.98 -0.52 -12.21
N PRO A 102 7.35 -1.12 -11.18
CA PRO A 102 7.26 -2.57 -11.06
C PRO A 102 6.46 -3.24 -12.19
N LYS A 103 5.58 -2.48 -12.85
CA LYS A 103 4.71 -2.96 -13.93
C LYS A 103 5.36 -2.86 -15.31
N ALA A 104 6.38 -2.02 -15.44
CA ALA A 104 7.19 -1.92 -16.66
C ALA A 104 8.30 -2.99 -16.72
N GLN A 105 8.60 -3.67 -15.61
CA GLN A 105 9.62 -4.70 -15.56
C GLN A 105 9.19 -5.93 -16.36
N THR A 106 9.98 -6.30 -17.37
CA THR A 106 9.78 -7.49 -18.20
C THR A 106 10.36 -8.76 -17.58
N ASP A 107 11.32 -8.60 -16.68
CA ASP A 107 11.92 -9.72 -15.93
C ASP A 107 11.09 -10.01 -14.66
N PRO A 108 10.44 -11.19 -14.58
CA PRO A 108 9.62 -11.55 -13.43
C PRO A 108 10.43 -11.70 -12.13
N SER A 109 11.74 -11.94 -12.22
CA SER A 109 12.65 -12.03 -11.07
C SER A 109 12.85 -10.69 -10.36
N GLN A 110 12.72 -9.59 -11.10
CA GLN A 110 12.84 -8.21 -10.61
C GLN A 110 11.49 -7.53 -10.39
N GLN A 111 10.37 -8.23 -10.63
CA GLN A 111 9.04 -7.69 -10.40
C GLN A 111 8.73 -7.64 -8.90
N ALA A 112 9.18 -6.56 -8.26
CA ALA A 112 8.88 -6.29 -6.87
C ALA A 112 7.36 -6.10 -6.67
N LYS A 113 6.87 -6.41 -5.46
CA LYS A 113 5.49 -6.11 -5.07
C LYS A 113 5.31 -4.59 -4.99
N GLY A 114 4.83 -4.01 -6.08
CA GLY A 114 4.52 -2.58 -6.18
C GLY A 114 3.31 -2.17 -5.33
N PRO A 115 3.08 -0.86 -5.16
CA PRO A 115 1.88 -0.36 -4.51
C PRO A 115 0.63 -0.74 -5.32
N LEU A 116 -0.50 -0.92 -4.62
CA LEU A 116 -1.79 -1.28 -5.23
C LEU A 116 -2.35 -0.19 -6.15
N GLY A 117 -1.91 1.05 -5.99
CA GLY A 117 -2.28 2.20 -6.81
C GLY A 117 -1.38 3.41 -6.53
N PRO A 118 -1.52 4.49 -7.32
CA PRO A 118 -0.79 5.73 -7.09
C PRO A 118 -1.14 6.33 -5.72
N ALA A 119 -0.15 6.83 -4.99
CA ALA A 119 -0.35 7.37 -3.65
C ALA A 119 -1.20 8.65 -3.63
N HIS A 120 -1.17 9.46 -4.69
CA HIS A 120 -1.97 10.67 -4.81
C HIS A 120 -3.00 10.54 -5.92
N MET A 121 -4.29 10.65 -5.57
CA MET A 121 -5.43 10.49 -6.49
C MET A 121 -6.25 11.76 -6.67
N THR A 122 -5.70 12.89 -6.25
CA THR A 122 -6.29 14.24 -6.36
C THR A 122 -5.35 15.12 -7.17
N ALA A 123 -5.92 16.02 -7.99
CA ALA A 123 -5.09 16.98 -8.71
C ALA A 123 -4.37 17.92 -7.74
N PRO A 124 -3.23 18.50 -8.13
CA PRO A 124 -2.69 19.65 -7.43
C PRO A 124 -3.73 20.78 -7.39
N PRO A 125 -3.91 21.48 -6.25
CA PRO A 125 -4.93 22.51 -6.07
C PRO A 125 -4.70 23.73 -6.98
N HIS A 126 -3.46 23.95 -7.43
CA HIS A 126 -3.10 25.01 -8.39
C HIS A 126 -3.28 24.57 -9.86
N MET A 127 -3.60 23.30 -10.12
CA MET A 127 -3.79 22.75 -11.47
C MET A 127 -5.21 22.18 -11.68
N PRO A 128 -6.26 23.01 -11.69
CA PRO A 128 -7.64 22.54 -11.88
C PRO A 128 -7.86 21.87 -13.24
N ARG A 129 -7.02 22.14 -14.26
CA ARG A 129 -7.09 21.50 -15.58
C ARG A 129 -6.90 19.97 -15.52
N LEU A 130 -6.25 19.46 -14.48
CA LEU A 130 -6.02 18.04 -14.29
C LEU A 130 -7.20 17.30 -13.65
N GLU A 131 -8.20 18.00 -13.13
CA GLU A 131 -9.31 17.39 -12.37
C GLU A 131 -10.08 16.33 -13.17
N GLU A 132 -10.29 16.56 -14.47
CA GLU A 132 -10.96 15.58 -15.34
C GLU A 132 -10.12 14.29 -15.47
N LYS A 133 -8.80 14.42 -15.68
CA LYS A 133 -7.90 13.27 -15.75
C LYS A 133 -7.85 12.51 -14.42
N TYR A 134 -7.83 13.23 -13.30
CA TYR A 134 -7.90 12.62 -11.97
C TYR A 134 -9.25 11.98 -11.66
N LYS A 135 -10.35 12.48 -12.23
CA LYS A 135 -11.66 11.81 -12.18
C LYS A 135 -11.63 10.47 -12.92
N THR A 136 -11.09 10.45 -14.14
CA THR A 136 -10.90 9.21 -14.92
C THR A 136 -9.96 8.24 -14.21
N LEU A 137 -8.87 8.75 -13.61
CA LEU A 137 -7.96 7.94 -12.81
C LEU A 137 -8.71 7.24 -11.66
N ARG A 138 -9.54 7.95 -10.90
CA ARG A 138 -10.32 7.37 -9.80
C ARG A 138 -11.27 6.26 -10.25
N ASP A 139 -11.93 6.43 -11.40
CA ASP A 139 -12.81 5.40 -11.98
C ASP A 139 -12.06 4.11 -12.35
N LEU A 140 -10.83 4.24 -12.85
CA LEU A 140 -9.98 3.11 -13.19
C LEU A 140 -9.45 2.35 -11.96
N PHE A 141 -9.50 2.94 -10.76
CA PHE A 141 -8.98 2.41 -9.50
C PHE A 141 -10.09 2.27 -8.43
N PRO A 142 -11.06 1.35 -8.61
CA PRO A 142 -12.17 1.18 -7.68
C PRO A 142 -11.64 0.66 -6.34
N GLY A 143 -12.10 1.25 -5.24
CA GLY A 143 -11.69 0.88 -3.88
C GLY A 143 -10.31 1.38 -3.47
N TRP A 144 -9.61 2.12 -4.34
CA TRP A 144 -8.37 2.80 -3.99
C TRP A 144 -8.62 4.31 -4.01
N GLN A 145 -8.39 4.96 -2.87
CA GLN A 145 -8.58 6.41 -2.72
C GLN A 145 -7.23 7.16 -2.65
N GLY A 146 -6.11 6.44 -2.68
CA GLY A 146 -4.79 7.00 -2.43
C GLY A 146 -4.50 7.19 -0.93
N LEU A 147 -3.27 7.62 -0.66
CA LEU A 147 -2.77 7.90 0.69
C LEU A 147 -3.29 9.24 1.22
N ASP A 148 -3.60 10.18 0.33
CA ASP A 148 -4.14 11.51 0.64
C ASP A 148 -5.39 11.44 1.53
N PHE A 149 -6.33 10.54 1.18
CA PHE A 149 -7.54 10.29 1.96
C PHE A 149 -7.32 9.42 3.21
N ARG A 150 -6.30 8.54 3.21
CA ARG A 150 -5.98 7.73 4.40
C ARG A 150 -5.32 8.54 5.51
N GLN A 151 -4.56 9.59 5.15
CA GLN A 151 -3.98 10.53 6.13
C GLN A 151 -5.03 11.48 6.72
N ALA A 152 -6.08 11.83 5.97
CA ALA A 152 -7.23 12.58 6.50
C ALA A 152 -8.14 11.72 7.42
N GLY A 153 -7.99 10.39 7.37
CA GLY A 153 -8.82 9.42 8.08
C GLY A 153 -8.12 8.67 9.21
N SER A 154 -6.99 9.16 9.74
CA SER A 154 -6.38 8.64 10.98
C SER A 154 -7.22 8.98 12.22
N GLY A 155 -8.48 8.52 12.23
CA GLY A 155 -9.09 8.03 13.45
C GLY A 155 -8.34 6.76 13.89
N PRO A 156 -8.26 6.47 15.19
CA PRO A 156 -7.53 5.30 15.68
C PRO A 156 -8.16 4.06 15.07
N SER A 157 -7.43 3.42 14.15
CA SER A 157 -7.75 2.07 13.74
C SER A 157 -7.57 1.23 15.00
N SER A 158 -8.70 0.81 15.56
CA SER A 158 -8.78 -0.16 16.65
C SER A 158 -8.07 -1.45 16.22
N ALA A 159 -6.76 -1.49 16.42
CA ALA A 159 -6.05 -2.74 16.61
C ALA A 159 -6.58 -3.29 17.93
N SER A 160 -7.66 -4.06 17.87
CA SER A 160 -8.16 -4.79 19.02
C SER A 160 -7.03 -5.71 19.51
N PRO A 161 -6.46 -5.49 20.71
CA PRO A 161 -5.65 -6.52 21.33
C PRO A 161 -6.61 -7.66 21.68
N ARG A 162 -6.37 -8.84 21.13
CA ARG A 162 -7.06 -10.06 21.55
C ARG A 162 -6.82 -10.21 23.06
N PRO A 163 -7.84 -10.17 23.94
CA PRO A 163 -7.64 -10.52 25.32
C PRO A 163 -7.41 -12.03 25.38
N ASN A 164 -6.24 -12.39 25.88
CA ASN A 164 -5.86 -13.76 26.20
C ASN A 164 -6.86 -14.30 27.25
N SER A 165 -7.85 -15.07 26.80
CA SER A 165 -8.80 -15.77 27.66
C SER A 165 -8.05 -16.86 28.41
N GLN A 166 -7.55 -16.49 29.58
CA GLN A 166 -7.10 -17.35 30.65
C GLN A 166 -8.28 -18.25 31.05
N GLN A 167 -8.29 -19.49 30.54
CA GLN A 167 -9.25 -20.51 30.97
C GLN A 167 -8.81 -21.03 32.34
N GLN A 168 -9.50 -20.52 33.35
CA GLN A 168 -9.56 -21.02 34.70
C GLN A 168 -10.42 -22.30 34.72
N ASN A 169 -9.85 -23.41 35.20
CA ASN A 169 -10.53 -24.60 35.72
C ASN A 169 -9.47 -25.29 36.58
N GLY A 170 -9.49 -25.30 37.92
CA GLY A 170 -10.62 -25.51 38.81
C GLY A 170 -10.65 -26.99 39.23
N MET A 171 -9.77 -27.42 40.14
CA MET A 171 -10.06 -28.54 41.05
C MET A 171 -9.07 -28.63 42.25
N THR A 172 -9.63 -28.34 43.43
CA THR A 172 -9.47 -29.01 44.74
C THR A 172 -8.10 -29.11 45.46
N ALA A 173 -8.06 -28.51 46.65
CA ALA A 173 -7.11 -28.74 47.76
C ALA A 173 -7.21 -30.17 48.35
N PRO A 174 -6.29 -30.60 49.24
CA PRO A 174 -6.48 -30.30 50.67
C PRO A 174 -5.20 -30.08 51.53
N PHE A 175 -5.36 -29.24 52.56
CA PHE A 175 -4.83 -29.26 53.95
C PHE A 175 -3.47 -29.89 54.30
N ALA A 176 -2.61 -29.17 55.04
CA ALA A 176 -2.46 -29.32 56.52
C ALA A 176 -1.37 -28.43 57.16
N ALA A 177 -1.72 -27.83 58.32
CA ALA A 177 -0.94 -27.55 59.55
C ALA A 177 0.33 -26.66 59.48
N THR A 178 0.26 -25.37 59.80
CA THR A 178 0.39 -24.66 61.13
C THR A 178 1.83 -24.28 61.55
N PRO A 179 2.04 -23.04 62.07
CA PRO A 179 3.36 -22.48 62.40
C PRO A 179 3.69 -22.53 63.91
N THR A 180 4.98 -22.47 64.25
CA THR A 180 5.58 -21.66 65.33
C THR A 180 7.06 -21.50 65.04
#